data_AF-A0A8T3Q3U1-F1
#
_entry.id   AF-A0A8T3Q3U1-F1
#
_cell.length_a   1.000
_cell.length_b   1.000
_cell.length_c   1.000
_cell.angle_alpha   90.00
_cell.angle_beta   90.00
_cell.angle_gamma   90.00
#
_symmetry.space_group_name_H-M   'P 1'
#
loop_
_entity.id
_entity.type
_entity.pdbx_description
1 polymer ?
#
loop_
_entity_poly.entity_id
_entity_poly.type
_entity_poly.pdbx_seq_one_letter_code
_entity_poly.pdbx_strand_id
1 'polypeptide(L)' 'MRGSSYINSPSLMVGLSGIGYGLMRRACPDQVPSILILAPPFRAGFEV' A
#
# COMPACT_ATOMS: atom_id res chain seq x y z
N MET A 1 12.88 23.04 22.20
CA MET A 1 12.36 22.73 20.84
C MET A 1 11.44 21.53 20.95
N ARG A 2 10.19 21.64 20.43
CA ARG A 2 9.16 20.59 20.49
C ARG A 2 9.65 19.30 19.84
N GLY A 3 9.23 18.16 20.40
CA GLY A 3 9.43 16.84 19.82
C GLY A 3 8.87 16.78 18.41
N SER A 4 9.75 16.69 17.43
CA SER A 4 9.42 16.21 16.09
C SER A 4 9.15 14.72 16.24
N SER A 5 7.88 14.35 16.47
CA SER A 5 7.46 12.96 16.41
C SER A 5 7.85 12.44 15.02
N TYR A 6 8.82 11.54 14.94
CA TYR A 6 9.26 10.90 13.69
C TYR A 6 8.17 9.94 13.21
N ILE A 7 6.98 10.47 12.95
CA ILE A 7 5.93 9.73 12.26
C ILE A 7 6.40 9.72 10.80
N ASN A 8 6.98 8.59 10.40
CA ASN A 8 7.20 8.31 8.99
C ASN A 8 5.86 8.57 8.27
N SER A 9 5.87 9.52 7.32
CA SER A 9 4.66 9.98 6.65
C SER A 9 3.82 8.77 6.19
N PRO A 10 2.50 8.74 6.45
CA PRO A 10 1.64 7.61 6.07
C PRO A 10 1.33 7.56 4.56
N SER A 11 2.10 8.26 3.72
CA SER A 11 1.89 8.30 2.28
C SER A 11 2.24 6.97 1.60
N LEU A 12 1.59 6.68 0.46
CA LEU A 12 1.87 5.48 -0.33
C LEU A 12 3.14 5.63 -1.19
N MET A 13 3.39 6.80 -1.77
CA MET A 13 4.49 6.94 -2.74
C MET A 13 5.85 7.06 -2.08
N VAL A 14 5.93 7.75 -0.94
CA VAL A 14 7.20 8.10 -0.27
C VAL A 14 7.16 7.84 1.24
N GLY A 15 6.19 7.04 1.69
CA GLY A 15 5.88 6.84 3.11
C GLY A 15 5.71 5.39 3.51
N LEU A 16 5.40 5.18 4.79
CA LEU A 16 5.40 3.86 5.42
C LEU A 16 4.31 2.94 4.85
N SER A 17 3.18 3.51 4.43
CA SER A 17 2.11 2.77 3.77
C SER A 17 2.59 2.15 2.46
N GLY A 18 3.49 2.81 1.72
CA GLY A 18 4.11 2.27 0.52
C GLY A 18 4.96 1.03 0.79
N ILE A 19 5.73 1.07 1.88
CA ILE A 19 6.54 -0.06 2.33
C ILE A 19 5.64 -1.23 2.74
N GLY A 20 4.62 -0.99 3.56
CA GLY A 20 3.65 -2.02 3.96
C GLY A 20 2.95 -2.65 2.76
N TYR A 21 2.51 -1.82 1.80
CA TYR A 21 1.90 -2.29 0.56
C TYR A 21 2.86 -3.17 -0.27
N GLY A 22 4.12 -2.74 -0.42
CA GLY A 22 5.15 -3.51 -1.13
C GLY A 22 5.43 -4.86 -0.48
N LEU A 23 5.49 -4.92 0.86
CA LEU A 23 5.64 -6.17 1.61
C LEU A 23 4.43 -7.10 1.39
N MET A 24 3.21 -6.57 1.50
CA MET A 24 1.98 -7.35 1.28
C MET A 24 1.93 -7.90 -0.16
N ARG A 25 2.31 -7.08 -1.17
CA ARG A 25 2.39 -7.54 -2.55
C ARG A 25 3.44 -8.61 -2.78
N ARG A 26 4.55 -8.57 -2.05
CA ARG A 26 5.56 -9.63 -2.12
C ARG A 26 5.07 -10.92 -1.48
N ALA A 27 4.32 -10.83 -0.40
CA ALA A 27 3.77 -11.99 0.30
C ALA A 27 2.60 -12.65 -0.46
N CYS A 28 1.73 -11.85 -1.08
CA CYS A 28 0.51 -12.31 -1.74
C CYS A 28 0.33 -11.63 -3.13
N PRO A 29 1.20 -11.94 -4.12
CA PRO A 29 1.20 -11.23 -5.41
C PRO A 29 -0.11 -11.37 -6.20
N ASP A 30 -0.80 -12.50 -6.07
CA ASP A 30 -2.09 -12.76 -6.75
C ASP A 30 -3.29 -12.07 -6.10
N GLN A 31 -3.09 -11.40 -4.96
CA GLN A 31 -4.15 -10.74 -4.20
C GLN A 31 -3.90 -9.23 -4.05
N VAL A 32 -2.67 -8.75 -4.29
CA VAL A 32 -2.31 -7.34 -4.16
C VAL A 32 -1.83 -6.79 -5.51
N PRO A 33 -2.63 -5.94 -6.18
CA PRO A 33 -2.32 -5.49 -7.52
C PRO A 33 -1.12 -4.52 -7.54
N SER A 34 -0.50 -4.35 -8.71
CA SER A 34 0.56 -3.36 -8.86
C SER A 34 -0.03 -1.96 -9.04
N ILE A 35 -0.08 -1.16 -7.97
CA ILE A 35 -0.61 0.22 -8.06
C ILE A 35 0.30 1.17 -8.84
N LEU A 36 1.60 0.90 -8.93
CA LEU A 36 2.56 1.75 -9.65
C LEU A 36 2.33 1.74 -11.16
N ILE A 37 1.73 0.67 -11.68
CA ILE A 37 1.33 0.57 -13.09
C ILE A 37 -0.20 0.66 -13.25
N LEU A 38 -0.91 0.99 -12.17
CA LEU A 38 -2.38 1.02 -12.13
C LEU A 38 -3.01 -0.28 -12.64
N ALA A 39 -2.47 -1.43 -12.21
CA ALA A 39 -3.06 -2.72 -12.52
C ALA A 39 -4.52 -2.75 -12.01
N PRO A 40 -5.45 -3.38 -12.76
CA PRO A 40 -6.85 -3.43 -12.38
C PRO A 40 -7.00 -4.07 -10.99
N PRO A 41 -7.97 -3.62 -10.17
CA PRO A 41 -8.24 -4.25 -8.90
C PRO A 41 -8.72 -5.67 -9.12
N PHE A 42 -8.33 -6.59 -8.25
CA PHE A 42 -9.01 -7.88 -8.17
C PHE A 42 -10.46 -7.60 -7.78
N ARG A 43 -11.42 -8.21 -8.49
CA ARG A 43 -12.84 -8.15 -8.07
C ARG A 43 -12.93 -8.79 -6.69
N ALA A 44 -13.05 -7.99 -5.65
CA ALA A 44 -13.68 -8.45 -4.41
C ALA A 44 -15.12 -8.77 -4.82
N GLY A 45 -15.55 -10.03 -4.65
CA GLY A 45 -16.91 -10.43 -4.99
C GLY A 45 -17.92 -9.60 -4.20
N PHE A 46 -18.45 -8.54 -4.81
CA PHE A 46 -19.72 -7.96 -4.44
C PHE A 46 -20.72 -8.44 -5.49
N GLU A 47 -21.41 -9.52 -5.15
CA GLU A 47 -22.69 -9.86 -5.76
C GLU A 47 -23.67 -8.75 -5.31
N VAL A 48 -24.26 -8.05 -6.28
CA VAL A 48 -25.37 -7.11 -6.09
C VAL A 48 -26.59 -7.73 -6.74
#